data_AF-A0AAW0G0N1-F1
#
_entry.id   AF-A0AAW0G0N1-F1
#
_cell.length_a   1.000
_cell.length_b   1.000
_cell.length_c   1.000
_cell.angle_alpha   90.00
_cell.angle_beta   90.00
_cell.angle_gamma   90.00
#
_symmetry.space_group_name_H-M   'P 1'
#
loop_
_entity.id
_entity.type
_entity.pdbx_description
1 polymer ?
#
loop_
_entity_poly.entity_id
_entity_poly.type
_entity_poly.pdbx_seq_one_letter_code
_entity_poly.pdbx_strand_id
1 'polypeptide(L)'
;MGDSTDDESGDEGERIAEKVLEGDPTDGPQSTPSNTNQCMKNWKAAALDDKKRSWGIFDEMGIYASVCEHGLILWVCNMVRSGELTKYPLAMVAKALEVLDGSAAIASDIGCAFAGTVCNSSLGPAVIEKKFDFLVNAFHGYSHNYQCQRSNHPAVFEGVGLRDFETCEPFRRDLWQDNFWIHWDSDKYANLGIYLLNNYKQALDILENDTWALEESKQQFNISDEDMDSWEKEQAEFFTQLGEEPEANTLQVEYVELLQELQAACTEKSKRESSYFDRLEEASFVSEMPGSSSRVYSDIASATRRLETQRRVAIEHCDSLLRDVMAMECRLGITQRWIPGDSQSLDRSPNFRLHKSQVKFYKNSLTKYTF
;
A
#
# COMPACT_ATOMS: atom_id res chain seq x y z
N MET A 1 -8.74 -70.75 11.87
CA MET A 1 -9.87 -71.13 12.75
C MET A 1 -9.37 -70.96 14.19
N GLY A 2 -10.11 -70.18 15.00
CA GLY A 2 -9.80 -69.77 16.38
C GLY A 2 -9.02 -68.45 16.41
N ASP A 3 -9.59 -67.26 16.60
CA ASP A 3 -10.51 -66.72 17.64
C ASP A 3 -9.82 -66.47 18.99
N SER A 4 -9.62 -65.19 19.33
CA SER A 4 -9.84 -64.60 20.67
C SER A 4 -9.52 -63.11 20.63
N THR A 5 -10.57 -62.32 20.82
CA THR A 5 -10.62 -60.93 21.25
C THR A 5 -10.06 -60.78 22.67
N ASP A 6 -9.39 -59.67 22.97
CA ASP A 6 -9.45 -59.06 24.30
C ASP A 6 -9.43 -57.53 24.17
N ASP A 7 -10.53 -56.94 24.64
CA ASP A 7 -10.78 -55.53 24.89
C ASP A 7 -9.84 -55.02 25.99
N GLU A 8 -9.21 -53.85 25.78
CA GLU A 8 -8.91 -52.95 26.89
C GLU A 8 -9.46 -51.54 26.59
N SER A 9 -10.48 -51.23 27.36
CA SER A 9 -11.23 -49.99 27.47
C SER A 9 -10.35 -48.78 27.80
N GLY A 10 -10.68 -47.66 27.16
CA GLY A 10 -10.00 -46.38 27.31
C GLY A 10 -10.09 -45.73 28.68
N ASP A 11 -9.12 -44.85 28.90
CA ASP A 11 -9.19 -43.71 29.81
C ASP A 11 -8.60 -42.51 29.08
N GLU A 12 -9.40 -41.91 28.19
CA GLU A 12 -9.09 -40.58 27.63
C GLU A 12 -9.46 -39.54 28.69
N GLY A 13 -8.52 -39.29 29.60
CA GLY A 13 -8.54 -38.10 30.44
C GLY A 13 -8.43 -36.85 29.58
N GLU A 14 -9.57 -36.28 29.21
CA GLU A 14 -9.70 -35.01 28.50
C GLU A 14 -9.07 -33.89 29.35
N ARG A 15 -7.77 -33.61 29.10
CA ARG A 15 -7.13 -32.39 29.59
C ARG A 15 -7.75 -31.22 28.85
N ILE A 16 -8.70 -30.56 29.50
CA ILE A 16 -9.21 -29.25 29.11
C ILE A 16 -8.02 -28.29 29.12
N ALA A 17 -7.39 -28.10 27.95
CA ALA A 17 -6.42 -27.05 27.73
C ALA A 17 -7.18 -25.73 27.81
N GLU A 18 -6.99 -25.01 28.92
CA GLU A 18 -7.40 -23.63 29.07
C GLU A 18 -6.79 -22.84 27.89
N LYS A 19 -7.62 -22.42 26.94
CA LYS A 19 -7.19 -21.58 25.82
C LYS A 19 -6.75 -20.25 26.41
N VAL A 20 -5.45 -20.09 26.62
CA VAL A 20 -4.83 -18.79 26.79
C VAL A 20 -5.18 -18.00 25.54
N LEU A 21 -6.01 -16.96 25.69
CA LEU A 21 -6.32 -16.02 24.63
C LEU A 21 -5.02 -15.28 24.28
N GLU A 22 -4.37 -15.70 23.20
CA GLU A 22 -3.20 -15.01 22.66
C GLU A 22 -3.63 -13.65 22.09
N GLY A 23 -2.95 -12.57 22.50
CA GLY A 23 -3.30 -11.20 22.10
C GLY A 23 -2.63 -10.78 20.80
N ASP A 24 -3.43 -10.29 19.85
CA ASP A 24 -2.97 -9.71 18.58
C ASP A 24 -2.52 -8.24 18.79
N PRO A 25 -1.43 -7.78 18.14
CA PRO A 25 -0.94 -6.40 18.28
C PRO A 25 -1.98 -5.30 18.03
N THR A 26 -3.06 -5.66 17.33
CA THR A 26 -4.19 -4.80 16.97
C THR A 26 -5.44 -5.03 17.85
N ASP A 27 -5.33 -5.73 18.98
CA ASP A 27 -6.40 -5.92 19.99
C ASP A 27 -6.45 -4.78 21.02
N GLY A 28 -6.05 -3.56 20.63
CA GLY A 28 -6.09 -2.38 21.49
C GLY A 28 -7.47 -2.14 22.14
N PRO A 29 -7.54 -1.43 23.27
CA PRO A 29 -8.79 -1.25 24.02
C PRO A 29 -9.84 -0.52 23.18
N GLN A 30 -11.11 -0.89 23.31
CA GLN A 30 -12.24 -0.28 22.54
C GLN A 30 -12.37 1.25 22.71
N SER A 31 -11.68 1.84 23.70
CA SER A 31 -11.58 3.27 23.93
C SER A 31 -10.54 3.99 23.06
N THR A 32 -9.84 3.30 22.15
CA THR A 32 -9.00 3.96 21.13
C THR A 32 -9.85 4.88 20.26
N PRO A 33 -9.30 6.03 19.81
CA PRO A 33 -10.01 6.95 18.93
C PRO A 33 -10.64 6.18 17.75
N SER A 34 -11.87 6.54 17.38
CA SER A 34 -12.64 5.90 16.29
C SER A 34 -11.82 5.67 15.02
N ASN A 35 -10.90 6.59 14.75
CA ASN A 35 -10.06 6.63 13.56
C ASN A 35 -8.99 5.52 13.58
N THR A 36 -8.39 5.24 14.74
CA THR A 36 -7.45 4.13 14.94
C THR A 36 -8.18 2.79 14.82
N ASN A 37 -9.44 2.71 15.26
CA ASN A 37 -10.27 1.50 15.12
C ASN A 37 -10.54 1.13 13.65
N GLN A 38 -10.71 2.13 12.77
CA GLN A 38 -10.85 1.87 11.34
C GLN A 38 -9.55 1.36 10.72
N CYS A 39 -8.40 1.94 11.09
CA CYS A 39 -7.09 1.44 10.65
C CYS A 39 -6.86 -0.02 11.06
N MET A 40 -7.18 -0.37 12.31
CA MET A 40 -7.08 -1.75 12.79
C MET A 40 -7.98 -2.71 12.02
N LYS A 41 -9.23 -2.31 11.70
CA LYS A 41 -10.15 -3.13 10.89
C LYS A 41 -9.62 -3.35 9.47
N ASN A 42 -9.15 -2.29 8.82
CA ASN A 42 -8.61 -2.36 7.46
C ASN A 42 -7.34 -3.23 7.40
N TRP A 43 -6.47 -3.09 8.40
CA TRP A 43 -5.30 -3.95 8.50
C TRP A 43 -5.68 -5.41 8.76
N LYS A 44 -6.53 -5.71 9.76
CA LYS A 44 -7.02 -7.08 9.99
C LYS A 44 -7.64 -7.70 8.73
N ALA A 45 -8.35 -6.91 7.92
CA ALA A 45 -8.92 -7.37 6.65
C ALA A 45 -7.84 -7.74 5.61
N ALA A 46 -6.81 -6.92 5.45
CA ALA A 46 -5.68 -7.22 4.56
C ALA A 46 -4.79 -8.37 5.07
N ALA A 47 -4.60 -8.50 6.39
CA ALA A 47 -3.83 -9.57 7.02
C ALA A 47 -4.48 -10.96 6.89
N LEU A 48 -5.82 -11.01 6.77
CA LEU A 48 -6.56 -12.27 6.62
C LEU A 48 -6.24 -12.98 5.30
N ASP A 49 -5.89 -12.23 4.25
CA ASP A 49 -5.49 -12.80 2.95
C ASP A 49 -4.10 -13.46 2.99
N ASP A 50 -3.25 -13.11 3.98
CA ASP A 50 -1.86 -13.56 4.08
C ASP A 50 -1.62 -14.73 5.05
N LYS A 51 -2.66 -15.29 5.67
CA LYS A 51 -2.50 -16.38 6.67
C LYS A 51 -2.09 -17.72 6.05
N LYS A 52 -0.83 -17.83 5.64
CA LYS A 52 -0.13 -19.12 5.49
C LYS A 52 0.25 -19.62 6.87
N ARG A 53 -0.52 -20.59 7.37
CA ARG A 53 -0.21 -21.31 8.60
C ARG A 53 1.09 -22.10 8.38
N SER A 54 2.13 -21.82 9.15
CA SER A 54 3.37 -22.59 9.12
C SER A 54 3.09 -24.04 9.55
N TRP A 55 3.79 -24.97 8.91
CA TRP A 55 3.65 -26.40 9.18
C TRP A 55 4.22 -26.64 10.59
N GLY A 56 3.41 -27.20 11.50
CA GLY A 56 3.74 -27.39 12.93
C GLY A 56 4.84 -28.41 13.23
N ILE A 57 5.86 -28.47 12.37
CA ILE A 57 7.04 -29.32 12.48
C ILE A 57 8.17 -28.57 13.22
N PHE A 58 8.17 -27.24 13.19
CA PHE A 58 9.19 -26.40 13.84
C PHE A 58 8.63 -25.67 15.06
N ASP A 59 9.43 -25.61 16.13
CA ASP A 59 9.12 -24.81 17.32
C ASP A 59 9.34 -23.32 17.07
N GLU A 60 10.22 -22.93 16.14
CA GLU A 60 10.43 -21.53 15.74
C GLU A 60 9.61 -21.23 14.49
N MET A 61 8.68 -20.28 14.61
CA MET A 61 7.71 -19.94 13.56
C MET A 61 8.10 -18.67 12.80
N GLY A 62 9.12 -17.96 13.27
CA GLY A 62 9.67 -16.76 12.68
C GLY A 62 10.50 -15.97 13.68
N ILE A 63 10.81 -14.73 13.32
CA ILE A 63 11.61 -13.80 14.11
C ILE A 63 10.97 -12.42 14.09
N TYR A 64 11.16 -11.68 15.17
CA TYR A 64 10.77 -10.29 15.27
C TYR A 64 12.02 -9.47 15.56
N ALA A 65 12.30 -8.46 14.74
CA ALA A 65 13.51 -7.66 14.81
C ALA A 65 13.19 -6.17 14.87
N SER A 66 14.04 -5.42 15.56
CA SER A 66 14.04 -3.96 15.57
C SER A 66 15.37 -3.45 15.02
N VAL A 67 15.30 -2.42 14.19
CA VAL A 67 16.43 -1.85 13.47
C VAL A 67 16.46 -0.34 13.69
N CYS A 68 17.64 0.24 13.82
CA CYS A 68 17.78 1.69 13.95
C CYS A 68 17.63 2.39 12.60
N GLU A 69 17.52 3.72 12.58
CA GLU A 69 17.43 4.51 11.34
C GLU A 69 18.65 4.41 10.40
N HIS A 70 19.77 3.85 10.88
CA HIS A 70 20.97 3.57 10.10
C HIS A 70 20.94 2.19 9.45
N GLY A 71 19.89 1.41 9.72
CA GLY A 71 19.74 0.05 9.24
C GLY A 71 20.48 -1.01 10.05
N LEU A 72 21.05 -0.68 11.20
CA LEU A 72 21.70 -1.66 12.08
C LEU A 72 20.68 -2.35 12.98
N ILE A 73 20.84 -3.66 13.13
CA ILE A 73 19.98 -4.46 13.98
C ILE A 73 20.24 -4.08 15.44
N LEU A 74 19.19 -3.73 16.17
CA LEU A 74 19.28 -3.45 17.60
C LEU A 74 19.01 -4.70 18.42
N TRP A 75 17.87 -5.35 18.16
CA TRP A 75 17.40 -6.52 18.90
C TRP A 75 16.62 -7.45 17.98
N VAL A 76 16.72 -8.75 18.26
CA VAL A 76 16.01 -9.83 17.58
C VAL A 76 15.42 -10.76 18.65
N CYS A 77 14.20 -11.24 18.42
CA CYS A 77 13.62 -12.29 19.25
C CYS A 77 12.95 -13.39 18.39
N ASN A 78 13.08 -14.63 18.86
CA ASN A 78 12.52 -15.78 18.17
C ASN A 78 11.04 -15.91 18.50
N MET A 79 10.23 -16.12 17.47
CA MET A 79 8.82 -16.41 17.61
C MET A 79 8.61 -17.91 17.87
N VAL A 80 8.82 -18.31 19.13
CA VAL A 80 8.74 -19.72 19.54
C VAL A 80 7.29 -20.12 19.79
N ARG A 81 6.82 -21.12 19.05
CA ARG A 81 5.53 -21.83 19.15
C ARG A 81 4.32 -20.91 19.11
N SER A 82 4.49 -19.70 18.58
CA SER A 82 3.43 -18.73 18.32
C SER A 82 3.70 -17.97 17.03
N GLY A 83 2.66 -17.40 16.43
CA GLY A 83 2.81 -16.45 15.31
C GLY A 83 3.21 -15.05 15.80
N GLU A 84 2.89 -14.05 14.99
CA GLU A 84 3.09 -12.63 15.32
C GLU A 84 2.16 -12.20 16.47
N LEU A 85 2.67 -12.24 17.70
CA LEU A 85 1.95 -11.83 18.91
C LEU A 85 2.44 -10.49 19.44
N THR A 86 1.57 -9.75 20.12
CA THR A 86 1.85 -8.43 20.75
C THR A 86 3.04 -8.45 21.72
N LYS A 87 3.33 -9.59 22.34
CA LYS A 87 4.42 -9.73 23.30
C LYS A 87 5.80 -9.38 22.70
N TYR A 88 5.99 -9.59 21.40
CA TYR A 88 7.26 -9.31 20.72
C TYR A 88 7.55 -7.81 20.56
N PRO A 89 6.65 -7.00 19.95
CA PRO A 89 6.85 -5.55 19.92
C PRO A 89 6.84 -4.93 21.32
N LEU A 90 6.08 -5.46 22.28
CA LEU A 90 6.15 -4.99 23.68
C LEU A 90 7.53 -5.23 24.31
N ALA A 91 8.14 -6.38 24.04
CA ALA A 91 9.50 -6.67 24.50
C ALA A 91 10.52 -5.71 23.87
N MET A 92 10.36 -5.36 22.59
CA MET A 92 11.23 -4.37 21.93
C MET A 92 11.12 -2.99 22.58
N VAL A 93 9.89 -2.53 22.87
CA VAL A 93 9.69 -1.26 23.58
C VAL A 93 10.28 -1.30 24.99
N ALA A 94 10.04 -2.39 25.74
CA ALA A 94 10.61 -2.54 27.07
C ALA A 94 12.15 -2.45 27.03
N LYS A 95 12.77 -3.09 26.03
CA LYS A 95 14.22 -3.05 25.87
C LYS A 95 14.73 -1.67 25.44
N ALA A 96 14.01 -0.98 24.56
CA ALA A 96 14.33 0.37 24.15
C ALA A 96 14.25 1.35 25.34
N LEU A 97 13.22 1.24 26.18
CA LEU A 97 13.08 2.04 27.40
C LEU A 97 14.17 1.73 28.44
N GLU A 98 14.69 0.51 28.48
CA GLU A 98 15.79 0.13 29.38
C GLU A 98 17.13 0.71 28.92
N VAL A 99 17.42 0.65 27.62
CA VAL A 99 18.78 0.87 27.08
C VAL A 99 18.97 2.27 26.48
N LEU A 100 17.93 2.84 25.86
CA LEU A 100 18.05 4.13 25.19
C LEU A 100 17.78 5.27 26.18
N ASP A 101 18.66 6.26 26.15
CA ASP A 101 18.50 7.50 26.90
C ASP A 101 17.81 8.57 26.05
N GLY A 102 17.06 9.45 26.70
CA GLY A 102 16.32 10.53 26.04
C GLY A 102 15.04 10.07 25.34
N SER A 103 14.53 10.93 24.46
CA SER A 103 13.37 10.67 23.62
C SER A 103 13.74 9.75 22.47
N ALA A 104 12.88 8.78 22.18
CA ALA A 104 13.06 7.83 21.10
C ALA A 104 11.71 7.52 20.46
N ALA A 105 11.75 6.92 19.29
CA ALA A 105 10.58 6.63 18.49
C ALA A 105 10.68 5.21 17.91
N ILE A 106 9.54 4.52 17.80
CA ILE A 106 9.43 3.27 17.05
C ILE A 106 8.37 3.40 15.95
N ALA A 107 8.73 2.98 14.75
CA ALA A 107 7.84 2.97 13.60
C ALA A 107 7.48 1.53 13.20
N SER A 108 6.22 1.31 12.85
CA SER A 108 5.72 0.02 12.33
C SER A 108 4.40 0.23 11.58
N ASP A 109 3.98 -0.73 10.76
CA ASP A 109 2.69 -0.70 10.03
C ASP A 109 1.49 -0.40 10.93
N ILE A 110 1.60 -0.77 12.21
CA ILE A 110 0.56 -0.68 13.23
C ILE A 110 0.85 0.34 14.32
N GLY A 111 1.85 1.21 14.16
CA GLY A 111 2.30 2.11 15.25
C GLY A 111 1.16 2.92 15.86
N CYS A 112 0.21 3.38 15.05
CA CYS A 112 -0.98 4.12 15.49
C CYS A 112 -1.86 3.35 16.49
N ALA A 113 -2.02 2.04 16.29
CA ALA A 113 -2.79 1.17 17.18
C ALA A 113 -1.94 0.69 18.36
N PHE A 114 -0.68 0.35 18.06
CA PHE A 114 0.25 -0.18 19.03
C PHE A 114 0.58 0.83 20.14
N ALA A 115 0.60 2.13 19.83
CA ALA A 115 0.70 3.19 20.83
C ALA A 115 -0.33 3.03 21.96
N GLY A 116 -1.59 2.77 21.58
CA GLY A 116 -2.68 2.54 22.54
C GLY A 116 -2.43 1.29 23.40
N THR A 117 -1.96 0.21 22.79
CA THR A 117 -1.61 -1.03 23.50
C THR A 117 -0.49 -0.80 24.52
N VAL A 118 0.58 -0.09 24.16
CA VAL A 118 1.71 0.18 25.05
C VAL A 118 1.31 1.11 26.19
N CYS A 119 0.60 2.21 25.90
CA CYS A 119 0.18 3.17 26.91
C CYS A 119 -0.75 2.58 27.97
N ASN A 120 -1.51 1.53 27.62
CA ASN A 120 -2.37 0.80 28.55
C ASN A 120 -1.69 -0.43 29.21
N SER A 121 -0.42 -0.66 28.91
CA SER A 121 0.39 -1.71 29.55
C SER A 121 1.16 -1.18 30.75
N SER A 122 1.90 -2.06 31.43
CA SER A 122 2.84 -1.66 32.50
C SER A 122 3.98 -0.74 32.01
N LEU A 123 4.19 -0.61 30.70
CA LEU A 123 5.21 0.28 30.10
C LEU A 123 4.75 1.73 29.97
N GLY A 124 3.44 2.00 30.06
CA GLY A 124 2.85 3.32 29.81
C GLY A 124 3.50 4.46 30.61
N PRO A 125 3.73 4.33 31.93
CA PRO A 125 4.40 5.38 32.70
C PRO A 125 5.80 5.73 32.19
N ALA A 126 6.60 4.71 31.84
CA ALA A 126 7.96 4.90 31.34
C ALA A 126 7.98 5.51 29.92
N VAL A 127 7.02 5.16 29.08
CA VAL A 127 6.82 5.77 27.76
C VAL A 127 6.56 7.27 27.88
N ILE A 128 5.67 7.67 28.80
CA ILE A 128 5.34 9.08 29.04
C ILE A 128 6.55 9.82 29.60
N GLU A 129 7.24 9.23 30.59
CA GLU A 129 8.43 9.83 31.21
C GLU A 129 9.55 10.07 30.19
N LYS A 130 9.83 9.08 29.34
CA LYS A 130 10.88 9.16 28.31
C LYS A 130 10.46 9.88 27.03
N LYS A 131 9.20 10.30 26.89
CA LYS A 131 8.65 10.83 25.63
C LYS A 131 8.92 9.89 24.46
N PHE A 132 8.50 8.63 24.63
CA PHE A 132 8.69 7.59 23.62
C PHE A 132 7.53 7.61 22.62
N ASP A 133 7.82 7.86 21.36
CA ASP A 133 6.82 8.04 20.31
C ASP A 133 6.60 6.77 19.47
N PHE A 134 5.40 6.67 18.90
CA PHE A 134 4.97 5.57 18.05
C PHE A 134 4.46 6.14 16.73
N LEU A 135 5.02 5.63 15.63
CA LEU A 135 4.75 6.13 14.29
C LEU A 135 4.32 4.99 13.37
N VAL A 136 3.62 5.35 12.31
CA VAL A 136 3.46 4.48 11.14
C VAL A 136 4.64 4.74 10.22
N ASN A 137 5.19 3.70 9.59
CA ASN A 137 6.20 3.88 8.55
C ASN A 137 5.63 4.60 7.32
N ALA A 138 6.48 5.17 6.47
CA ALA A 138 6.05 6.05 5.39
C ALA A 138 5.35 5.29 4.25
N PHE A 139 5.70 4.02 4.01
CA PHE A 139 5.09 3.22 2.94
C PHE A 139 3.66 2.85 3.28
N HIS A 140 3.43 2.34 4.50
CA HIS A 140 2.07 1.99 4.93
C HIS A 140 1.30 3.19 5.45
N GLY A 141 1.95 4.32 5.77
CA GLY A 141 1.31 5.55 6.21
C GLY A 141 0.12 5.95 5.33
N TYR A 142 0.30 5.95 4.00
CA TYR A 142 -0.78 6.27 3.05
C TYR A 142 -1.91 5.24 2.99
N SER A 143 -1.70 4.05 3.55
CA SER A 143 -2.73 3.01 3.71
C SER A 143 -3.63 3.22 4.92
N HIS A 144 -3.28 4.14 5.81
CA HIS A 144 -4.13 4.56 6.91
C HIS A 144 -5.09 5.67 6.48
N ASN A 145 -6.19 5.87 7.22
CA ASN A 145 -7.05 7.02 6.97
C ASN A 145 -6.29 8.34 7.20
N TYR A 146 -6.78 9.41 6.57
CA TYR A 146 -6.12 10.71 6.60
C TYR A 146 -5.89 11.24 8.02
N GLN A 147 -6.84 11.03 8.95
CA GLN A 147 -6.68 11.46 10.34
C GLN A 147 -5.54 10.72 11.07
N CYS A 148 -5.38 9.43 10.80
CA CYS A 148 -4.26 8.64 11.31
C CYS A 148 -2.94 9.13 10.73
N GLN A 149 -2.88 9.41 9.43
CA GLN A 149 -1.68 9.97 8.78
C GLN A 149 -1.24 11.29 9.44
N ARG A 150 -2.19 12.22 9.66
CA ARG A 150 -1.89 13.52 10.27
C ARG A 150 -1.29 13.43 11.68
N SER A 151 -1.52 12.33 12.39
CA SER A 151 -1.07 12.17 13.77
C SER A 151 0.11 11.20 13.93
N ASN A 152 0.30 10.28 12.98
CA ASN A 152 1.24 9.15 13.13
C ASN A 152 2.22 9.00 11.97
N HIS A 153 2.12 9.78 10.90
CA HIS A 153 3.05 9.70 9.76
C HIS A 153 4.43 10.29 10.11
N PRO A 154 5.56 9.76 9.63
CA PRO A 154 6.90 10.23 10.04
C PRO A 154 7.13 11.71 9.80
N ALA A 155 6.58 12.24 8.69
CA ALA A 155 6.70 13.65 8.32
C ALA A 155 6.11 14.65 9.33
N VAL A 156 5.25 14.21 10.27
CA VAL A 156 4.68 15.10 11.29
C VAL A 156 5.45 15.08 12.61
N PHE A 157 6.49 14.23 12.73
CA PHE A 157 7.29 14.13 13.95
C PHE A 157 8.60 14.88 13.78
N GLU A 158 8.92 15.72 14.75
CA GLU A 158 10.21 16.39 14.82
C GLU A 158 11.29 15.42 15.30
N GLY A 159 12.50 15.53 14.73
CA GLY A 159 13.66 14.75 15.18
C GLY A 159 13.84 13.37 14.54
N VAL A 160 12.83 12.86 13.81
CA VAL A 160 12.96 11.58 13.07
C VAL A 160 13.58 11.73 11.68
N GLY A 161 13.70 12.96 11.18
CA GLY A 161 14.27 13.28 9.87
C GLY A 161 13.45 12.76 8.68
N LEU A 162 14.07 12.71 7.50
CA LEU A 162 13.43 12.28 6.24
C LEU A 162 13.46 10.74 6.06
N ARG A 163 13.15 10.00 7.13
CA ARG A 163 13.23 8.54 7.14
C ARG A 163 11.89 7.92 6.77
N ASP A 164 11.94 6.85 5.99
CA ASP A 164 10.76 6.06 5.60
C ASP A 164 10.38 4.98 6.64
N PHE A 165 11.35 4.56 7.47
CA PHE A 165 11.20 3.51 8.47
C PHE A 165 10.84 2.11 7.92
N GLU A 166 11.24 1.81 6.67
CA GLU A 166 10.94 0.53 6.01
C GLU A 166 12.07 -0.49 6.07
N THR A 167 13.09 -0.26 6.92
CA THR A 167 14.34 -1.03 6.85
C THR A 167 14.15 -2.51 7.19
N CYS A 168 13.05 -2.88 7.83
CA CYS A 168 12.72 -4.26 8.18
C CYS A 168 12.03 -5.07 7.07
N GLU A 169 11.52 -4.43 6.01
CA GLU A 169 10.77 -5.13 4.95
C GLU A 169 11.57 -6.19 4.17
N PRO A 170 12.86 -5.98 3.84
CA PRO A 170 13.67 -6.99 3.16
C PRO A 170 13.84 -8.30 3.94
N PHE A 171 13.67 -8.29 5.27
CA PHE A 171 13.82 -9.47 6.12
C PHE A 171 12.71 -10.50 5.93
N ARG A 172 11.58 -10.14 5.31
CA ARG A 172 10.44 -11.05 5.11
C ARG A 172 10.70 -12.14 4.06
N ARG A 173 11.74 -12.02 3.20
CA ARG A 173 11.92 -12.89 2.03
C ARG A 173 12.91 -14.04 2.18
N ASP A 174 13.90 -13.95 3.07
CA ASP A 174 15.03 -14.89 3.07
C ASP A 174 15.05 -15.81 4.30
N LEU A 175 14.72 -17.08 4.07
CA LEU A 175 14.71 -18.20 5.03
C LEU A 175 16.12 -18.65 5.50
N TRP A 176 17.15 -17.80 5.42
CA TRP A 176 18.55 -18.16 5.72
C TRP A 176 19.15 -17.22 6.77
N GLN A 177 18.61 -17.32 7.99
CA GLN A 177 18.64 -16.25 8.97
C GLN A 177 20.06 -15.95 9.50
N ASP A 178 20.86 -16.92 9.94
CA ASP A 178 22.07 -16.59 10.72
C ASP A 178 23.16 -15.81 9.96
N ASN A 179 23.54 -16.27 8.76
CA ASN A 179 24.57 -15.59 7.98
C ASN A 179 24.08 -14.26 7.40
N PHE A 180 22.78 -14.17 7.10
CA PHE A 180 22.18 -12.95 6.61
C PHE A 180 22.27 -11.84 7.65
N TRP A 181 21.93 -12.11 8.91
CA TRP A 181 21.98 -11.10 9.99
C TRP A 181 23.40 -10.61 10.26
N ILE A 182 24.38 -11.52 10.29
CA ILE A 182 25.79 -11.17 10.52
C ILE A 182 26.34 -10.33 9.35
N HIS A 183 25.99 -10.68 8.12
CA HIS A 183 26.45 -9.94 6.94
C HIS A 183 25.75 -8.59 6.81
N TRP A 184 24.47 -8.53 7.16
CA TRP A 184 23.67 -7.31 7.10
C TRP A 184 24.31 -6.17 7.88
N ASP A 185 24.58 -6.37 9.17
CA ASP A 185 25.20 -5.32 9.98
C ASP A 185 26.60 -4.96 9.44
N SER A 186 27.37 -5.96 9.00
CA SER A 186 28.70 -5.72 8.41
C SER A 186 28.62 -4.81 7.17
N ASP A 187 27.65 -5.06 6.29
CA ASP A 187 27.40 -4.25 5.09
C ASP A 187 26.90 -2.86 5.45
N LYS A 188 25.99 -2.75 6.43
CA LYS A 188 25.48 -1.46 6.90
C LYS A 188 26.58 -0.63 7.55
N TYR A 189 27.44 -1.23 8.37
CA TYR A 189 28.60 -0.57 8.95
C TYR A 189 29.60 -0.12 7.88
N ALA A 190 29.91 -0.97 6.90
CA ALA A 190 30.82 -0.62 5.81
C ALA A 190 30.30 0.57 4.99
N ASN A 191 28.98 0.68 4.81
CA ASN A 191 28.34 1.74 4.05
C ASN A 191 27.87 2.94 4.90
N LEU A 192 28.01 2.90 6.23
CA LEU A 192 27.46 3.89 7.14
C LEU A 192 27.97 5.30 6.84
N GLY A 193 29.27 5.45 6.56
CA GLY A 193 29.87 6.74 6.22
C GLY A 193 29.30 7.35 4.93
N ILE A 194 29.10 6.51 3.90
CA ILE A 194 28.50 6.94 2.62
C ILE A 194 27.02 7.30 2.84
N TYR A 195 26.30 6.49 3.60
CA TYR A 195 24.90 6.73 3.96
C TYR A 195 24.72 8.08 4.66
N LEU A 196 25.50 8.34 5.71
CA LEU A 196 25.47 9.62 6.45
C LEU A 196 25.84 10.80 5.55
N LEU A 197 26.88 10.67 4.72
CA LEU A 197 27.29 11.73 3.79
C LEU A 197 26.20 12.05 2.76
N ASN A 198 25.54 11.04 2.20
CA ASN A 198 24.49 11.23 1.21
C ASN A 198 23.25 11.90 1.84
N ASN A 199 22.86 11.48 3.05
CA ASN A 199 21.78 12.11 3.79
C ASN A 199 22.10 13.58 4.12
N TYR A 200 23.34 13.87 4.53
CA TYR A 200 23.77 15.23 4.80
C TYR A 200 23.74 16.09 3.54
N LYS A 201 24.23 15.57 2.40
CA LYS A 201 24.14 16.27 1.11
C LYS A 201 22.71 16.51 0.68
N GLN A 202 21.82 15.53 0.87
CA GLN A 202 20.39 15.68 0.57
C GLN A 202 19.77 16.78 1.44
N ALA A 203 20.09 16.83 2.73
CA ALA A 203 19.60 17.89 3.61
C ALA A 203 20.09 19.27 3.15
N LEU A 204 21.37 19.39 2.77
CA LEU A 204 21.91 20.64 2.22
C LEU A 204 21.23 21.03 0.90
N ASP A 205 20.99 20.06 0.01
CA ASP A 205 20.31 20.29 -1.27
C ASP A 205 18.87 20.79 -1.07
N ILE A 206 18.12 20.22 -0.13
CA ILE A 206 16.77 20.68 0.23
C ILE A 206 16.82 22.10 0.80
N LEU A 207 17.77 22.38 1.69
CA LEU A 207 17.94 23.73 2.25
C LEU A 207 18.32 24.75 1.17
N GLU A 208 19.21 24.38 0.24
CA GLU A 208 19.67 25.26 -0.82
C GLU A 208 18.65 25.43 -1.93
N ASN A 209 17.89 24.38 -2.31
CA ASN A 209 17.03 24.38 -3.49
C ASN A 209 15.54 24.45 -3.19
N ASP A 210 15.05 23.70 -2.21
CA ASP A 210 13.62 23.63 -1.96
C ASP A 210 13.13 24.82 -1.12
N THR A 211 14.00 25.39 -0.27
CA THR A 211 13.64 26.53 0.57
C THR A 211 13.34 27.78 -0.26
N TRP A 212 14.16 28.11 -1.27
CA TRP A 212 13.85 29.25 -2.13
C TRP A 212 12.65 28.99 -3.03
N ALA A 213 12.49 27.76 -3.53
CA ALA A 213 11.36 27.40 -4.39
C ALA A 213 10.04 27.51 -3.63
N LEU A 214 10.04 27.12 -2.35
CA LEU A 214 8.91 27.31 -1.43
C LEU A 214 8.65 28.80 -1.18
N GLU A 215 9.67 29.60 -0.87
CA GLU A 215 9.52 31.04 -0.62
C GLU A 215 9.07 31.83 -1.87
N GLU A 216 9.60 31.50 -3.05
CA GLU A 216 9.13 32.08 -4.31
C GLU A 216 7.67 31.72 -4.57
N SER A 217 7.27 30.47 -4.34
CA SER A 217 5.88 30.03 -4.47
C SER A 217 4.96 30.76 -3.49
N LYS A 218 5.37 30.89 -2.22
CA LYS A 218 4.63 31.67 -1.21
C LYS A 218 4.42 33.11 -1.67
N GLN A 219 5.45 33.76 -2.21
CA GLN A 219 5.35 35.12 -2.73
C GLN A 219 4.44 35.21 -3.98
N GLN A 220 4.60 34.28 -4.92
CA GLN A 220 3.82 34.25 -6.16
C GLN A 220 2.32 34.09 -5.90
N PHE A 221 1.95 33.23 -4.95
CA PHE A 221 0.56 32.95 -4.61
C PHE A 221 0.04 33.80 -3.44
N ASN A 222 0.89 34.68 -2.87
CA ASN A 222 0.58 35.48 -1.70
C ASN A 222 0.05 34.63 -0.52
N ILE A 223 0.78 33.55 -0.24
CA ILE A 223 0.50 32.56 0.83
C ILE A 223 1.43 32.84 1.99
N SER A 224 0.87 32.96 3.19
CA SER A 224 1.62 33.07 4.45
C SER A 224 1.78 31.72 5.14
N ASP A 225 2.69 31.65 6.11
CA ASP A 225 2.83 30.45 6.96
C ASP A 225 1.55 30.22 7.79
N GLU A 226 0.88 31.30 8.22
CA GLU A 226 -0.40 31.22 8.90
C GLU A 226 -1.52 30.63 8.02
N ASP A 227 -1.50 30.89 6.71
CA ASP A 227 -2.45 30.29 5.78
C ASP A 227 -2.25 28.77 5.73
N MET A 228 -1.00 28.29 5.67
CA MET A 228 -0.72 26.84 5.65
C MET A 228 -1.14 26.16 6.95
N ASP A 229 -0.87 26.77 8.10
CA ASP A 229 -1.33 26.29 9.41
C ASP A 229 -2.87 26.26 9.49
N SER A 230 -3.54 27.24 8.87
CA SER A 230 -4.99 27.27 8.80
C SER A 230 -5.54 26.16 7.91
N TRP A 231 -4.91 25.90 6.75
CA TRP A 231 -5.31 24.85 5.82
C TRP A 231 -5.15 23.47 6.42
N GLU A 232 -4.13 23.24 7.25
CA GLU A 232 -3.99 21.96 7.95
C GLU A 232 -5.20 21.70 8.88
N LYS A 233 -5.68 22.74 9.56
CA LYS A 233 -6.87 22.66 10.42
C LYS A 233 -8.16 22.53 9.62
N GLU A 234 -8.32 23.29 8.53
CA GLU A 234 -9.47 23.18 7.65
C GLU A 234 -9.55 21.80 7.00
N GLN A 235 -8.41 21.26 6.56
CA GLN A 235 -8.31 19.92 6.00
C GLN A 235 -8.66 18.87 7.07
N ALA A 236 -8.17 19.03 8.29
CA ALA A 236 -8.54 18.18 9.43
C ALA A 236 -10.05 18.16 9.71
N GLU A 237 -10.68 19.34 9.74
CA GLU A 237 -12.10 19.50 9.98
C GLU A 237 -12.92 18.89 8.85
N PHE A 238 -12.51 19.16 7.60
CA PHE A 238 -13.13 18.57 6.41
C PHE A 238 -13.14 17.05 6.48
N PHE A 239 -12.00 16.40 6.75
CA PHE A 239 -11.93 14.94 6.85
C PHE A 239 -12.62 14.36 8.10
N THR A 240 -12.85 15.17 9.13
CA THR A 240 -13.64 14.74 10.30
C THR A 240 -15.14 14.80 10.03
N GLN A 241 -15.58 15.74 9.19
CA GLN A 241 -16.96 15.88 8.74
C GLN A 241 -17.29 15.02 7.52
N LEU A 242 -16.27 14.51 6.83
CA LEU A 242 -16.38 13.55 5.74
C LEU A 242 -16.89 12.22 6.32
N GLY A 243 -18.21 12.10 6.43
CA GLY A 243 -18.89 10.82 6.69
C GLY A 243 -18.75 9.85 5.51
N GLU A 244 -19.66 8.88 5.40
CA GLU A 244 -19.77 8.10 4.17
C GLU A 244 -20.00 9.05 2.99
N GLU A 245 -19.16 8.93 1.94
CA GLU A 245 -19.37 9.70 0.72
C GLU A 245 -20.82 9.50 0.26
N PRO A 246 -21.54 10.58 -0.08
CA PRO A 246 -22.88 10.44 -0.64
C PRO A 246 -22.82 9.48 -1.83
N GLU A 247 -23.71 8.49 -1.87
CA GLU A 247 -23.76 7.47 -2.94
C GLU A 247 -23.74 8.11 -4.34
N ALA A 248 -24.34 9.30 -4.47
CA ALA A 248 -24.31 10.11 -5.68
C ALA A 248 -22.90 10.48 -6.15
N ASN A 249 -21.95 10.76 -5.24
CA ASN A 249 -20.56 11.06 -5.59
C ASN A 249 -19.83 9.80 -6.05
N THR A 250 -20.02 8.67 -5.38
CA THR A 250 -19.40 7.40 -5.75
C THR A 250 -19.84 6.94 -7.14
N LEU A 251 -21.15 7.03 -7.44
CA LEU A 251 -21.68 6.70 -8.77
C LEU A 251 -21.17 7.66 -9.87
N GLN A 252 -20.99 8.94 -9.56
CA GLN A 252 -20.41 9.88 -10.52
C GLN A 252 -18.92 9.62 -10.77
N VAL A 253 -18.15 9.18 -9.76
CA VAL A 253 -16.75 8.76 -9.93
C VAL A 253 -16.68 7.53 -10.85
N GLU A 254 -17.48 6.51 -10.56
CA GLU A 254 -17.58 5.29 -11.38
C GLU A 254 -17.97 5.63 -12.83
N TYR A 255 -18.87 6.61 -13.03
CA TYR A 255 -19.24 7.08 -14.37
C TYR A 255 -18.05 7.69 -15.12
N VAL A 256 -17.23 8.49 -14.45
CA VAL A 256 -16.08 9.16 -15.08
C VAL A 256 -14.96 8.17 -15.37
N GLU A 257 -14.72 7.19 -14.50
CA GLU A 257 -13.79 6.10 -14.77
C GLU A 257 -14.22 5.32 -16.01
N LEU A 258 -15.50 4.96 -16.09
CA LEU A 258 -16.08 4.26 -17.22
C LEU A 258 -15.99 5.07 -18.53
N LEU A 259 -16.15 6.41 -18.48
CA LEU A 259 -15.91 7.29 -19.62
C LEU A 259 -14.45 7.29 -20.07
N GLN A 260 -13.49 7.24 -19.14
CA GLN A 260 -12.05 7.18 -19.46
C GLN A 260 -11.68 5.83 -20.08
N GLU A 261 -12.23 4.73 -19.56
CA GLU A 261 -12.07 3.40 -20.14
C GLU A 261 -12.67 3.34 -21.54
N LEU A 262 -13.88 3.89 -21.75
CA LEU A 262 -14.48 3.99 -23.07
C LEU A 262 -13.60 4.78 -24.03
N GLN A 263 -13.07 5.93 -23.61
CA GLN A 263 -12.18 6.74 -24.43
C GLN A 263 -10.91 5.95 -24.81
N ALA A 264 -10.27 5.28 -23.85
CA ALA A 264 -9.11 4.44 -24.10
C ALA A 264 -9.43 3.29 -25.08
N ALA A 265 -10.52 2.55 -24.84
CA ALA A 265 -10.96 1.45 -25.68
C ALA A 265 -11.25 1.90 -27.11
N CYS A 266 -11.87 3.06 -27.30
CA CYS A 266 -12.18 3.54 -28.64
C CYS A 266 -10.93 4.11 -29.35
N THR A 267 -9.94 4.67 -28.64
CA THR A 267 -8.62 4.97 -29.25
C THR A 267 -7.88 3.71 -29.67
N GLU A 268 -7.94 2.64 -28.87
CA GLU A 268 -7.33 1.36 -29.20
C GLU A 268 -8.02 0.70 -30.39
N LYS A 269 -9.35 0.74 -30.44
CA LYS A 269 -10.15 0.35 -31.62
C LYS A 269 -9.65 1.06 -32.87
N SER A 270 -9.55 2.39 -32.86
CA SER A 270 -9.08 3.16 -34.03
C SER A 270 -7.67 2.74 -34.47
N LYS A 271 -6.75 2.49 -33.54
CA LYS A 271 -5.40 1.98 -33.86
C LYS A 271 -5.45 0.61 -34.52
N ARG A 272 -6.24 -0.33 -33.96
CA ARG A 272 -6.38 -1.70 -34.49
C ARG A 272 -7.05 -1.70 -35.86
N GLU A 273 -8.03 -0.82 -36.08
CA GLU A 273 -8.63 -0.62 -37.41
C GLU A 273 -7.59 -0.12 -38.42
N SER A 274 -6.81 0.91 -38.09
CA SER A 274 -5.74 1.39 -38.97
C SER A 274 -4.76 0.28 -39.33
N SER A 275 -4.19 -0.43 -38.33
CA SER A 275 -3.23 -1.51 -38.59
C SER A 275 -3.79 -2.64 -39.43
N TYR A 276 -5.09 -2.94 -39.31
CA TYR A 276 -5.74 -3.93 -40.15
C TYR A 276 -5.86 -3.47 -41.61
N PHE A 277 -6.27 -2.21 -41.84
CA PHE A 277 -6.38 -1.65 -43.19
C PHE A 277 -5.02 -1.49 -43.86
N ASP A 278 -4.01 -0.99 -43.14
CA ASP A 278 -2.63 -0.89 -43.64
C ASP A 278 -2.13 -2.28 -44.10
N ARG A 279 -2.41 -3.32 -43.32
CA ARG A 279 -2.03 -4.69 -43.66
C ARG A 279 -2.80 -5.26 -44.84
N LEU A 280 -4.08 -4.90 -45.01
CA LEU A 280 -4.85 -5.29 -46.19
C LEU A 280 -4.29 -4.67 -47.47
N GLU A 281 -3.86 -3.41 -47.40
CA GLU A 281 -3.24 -2.71 -48.53
C GLU A 281 -1.90 -3.37 -48.91
N GLU A 282 -1.04 -3.67 -47.94
CA GLU A 282 0.19 -4.44 -48.15
C GLU A 282 -0.08 -5.82 -48.76
N ALA A 283 -1.10 -6.53 -48.27
CA ALA A 283 -1.46 -7.85 -48.75
C ALA A 283 -1.97 -7.83 -50.19
N SER A 284 -2.71 -6.78 -50.57
CA SER A 284 -3.21 -6.58 -51.94
C SER A 284 -2.04 -6.35 -52.91
N PHE A 285 -1.05 -5.55 -52.52
CA PHE A 285 0.14 -5.27 -53.32
C PHE A 285 1.00 -6.54 -53.56
N VAL A 286 1.20 -7.37 -52.52
CA VAL A 286 1.99 -8.61 -52.63
C VAL A 286 1.27 -9.68 -53.47
N SER A 287 -0.07 -9.68 -53.49
CA SER A 287 -0.86 -10.62 -54.28
C SER A 287 -0.73 -10.41 -55.80
N GLU A 288 -0.30 -9.22 -56.24
CA GLU A 288 -0.15 -8.88 -57.67
C GLU A 288 1.26 -9.18 -58.23
N MET A 289 2.21 -9.59 -57.38
CA MET A 289 3.61 -9.83 -57.78
C MET A 289 3.82 -11.25 -58.38
N PRO A 290 4.43 -11.37 -59.58
CA PRO A 290 4.73 -12.67 -60.18
C PRO A 290 5.81 -13.40 -59.38
N GLY A 291 5.51 -14.62 -58.91
CA GLY A 291 6.47 -15.47 -58.19
C GLY A 291 6.30 -15.55 -56.67
N SER A 292 5.20 -15.02 -56.12
CA SER A 292 4.81 -15.21 -54.72
C SER A 292 4.81 -16.71 -54.35
N SER A 293 5.63 -17.09 -53.36
CA SER A 293 5.63 -18.46 -52.85
C SER A 293 4.39 -18.71 -51.99
N SER A 294 3.86 -19.95 -52.03
CA SER A 294 2.71 -20.38 -51.21
C SER A 294 2.85 -20.07 -49.71
N ARG A 295 4.11 -20.07 -49.21
CA ARG A 295 4.45 -19.75 -47.83
C ARG A 295 4.24 -18.26 -47.50
N VAL A 296 4.61 -17.36 -48.41
CA VAL A 296 4.40 -15.90 -48.25
C VAL A 296 2.91 -15.57 -48.19
N TYR A 297 2.09 -16.23 -49.02
CA TYR A 297 0.64 -16.08 -48.96
C TYR A 297 0.04 -16.58 -47.63
N SER A 298 0.46 -17.75 -47.13
CA SER A 298 -0.06 -18.28 -45.85
C SER A 298 0.31 -17.38 -44.67
N ASP A 299 1.53 -16.84 -44.68
CA ASP A 299 2.02 -15.96 -43.62
C ASP A 299 1.23 -14.65 -43.60
N ILE A 300 0.99 -14.04 -44.77
CA ILE A 300 0.15 -12.85 -44.92
C ILE A 300 -1.28 -13.15 -44.45
N ALA A 301 -1.90 -14.24 -44.92
CA ALA A 301 -3.27 -14.61 -44.53
C ALA A 301 -3.39 -14.92 -43.02
N SER A 302 -2.36 -15.48 -42.39
CA SER A 302 -2.34 -15.71 -40.94
C SER A 302 -2.24 -14.40 -40.15
N ALA A 303 -1.37 -13.48 -40.58
CA ALA A 303 -1.18 -12.18 -39.95
C ALA A 303 -2.44 -11.31 -40.07
N THR A 304 -3.08 -11.27 -41.25
CA THR A 304 -4.32 -10.53 -41.48
C THR A 304 -5.47 -11.07 -40.63
N ARG A 305 -5.60 -12.41 -40.48
CA ARG A 305 -6.61 -13.00 -39.59
C ARG A 305 -6.38 -12.65 -38.12
N ARG A 306 -5.13 -12.59 -37.68
CA ARG A 306 -4.78 -12.17 -36.32
C ARG A 306 -5.18 -10.73 -36.06
N LEU A 307 -4.88 -9.82 -37.00
CA LEU A 307 -5.27 -8.41 -36.89
C LEU A 307 -6.79 -8.22 -36.95
N GLU A 308 -7.51 -8.94 -37.80
CA GLU A 308 -8.98 -8.93 -37.83
C GLU A 308 -9.59 -9.41 -36.51
N THR A 309 -9.01 -10.46 -35.92
CA THR A 309 -9.46 -10.95 -34.60
C THR A 309 -9.26 -9.89 -33.53
N GLN A 310 -8.08 -9.24 -33.49
CA GLN A 310 -7.79 -8.16 -32.55
C GLN A 310 -8.71 -6.95 -32.76
N ARG A 311 -9.01 -6.61 -34.02
CA ARG A 311 -9.95 -5.56 -34.38
C ARG A 311 -11.35 -5.85 -33.86
N ARG A 312 -11.88 -7.07 -34.08
CA ARG A 312 -13.21 -7.47 -33.58
C ARG A 312 -13.32 -7.40 -32.07
N VAL A 313 -12.31 -7.92 -31.37
CA VAL A 313 -12.26 -7.84 -29.89
C VAL A 313 -12.26 -6.39 -29.42
N ALA A 314 -11.50 -5.50 -30.06
CA ALA A 314 -11.48 -4.09 -29.70
C ALA A 314 -12.82 -3.37 -29.98
N ILE A 315 -13.52 -3.75 -31.06
CA ILE A 315 -14.87 -3.26 -31.36
C ILE A 315 -15.86 -3.71 -30.30
N GLU A 316 -15.92 -5.01 -30.01
CA GLU A 316 -16.83 -5.58 -29.01
C GLU A 316 -16.60 -4.99 -27.62
N HIS A 317 -15.34 -4.71 -27.27
CA HIS A 317 -14.98 -4.06 -26.00
C HIS A 317 -15.47 -2.60 -25.91
N CYS A 318 -15.21 -1.76 -26.93
CA CYS A 318 -15.72 -0.37 -26.98
C CYS A 318 -17.27 -0.37 -27.00
N ASP A 319 -17.92 -1.32 -27.69
CA ASP A 319 -19.39 -1.45 -27.68
C ASP A 319 -19.96 -1.90 -26.33
N SER A 320 -19.24 -2.77 -25.59
CA SER A 320 -19.64 -3.18 -24.25
C SER A 320 -19.57 -2.02 -23.27
N LEU A 321 -18.44 -1.32 -23.22
CA LEU A 321 -18.27 -0.14 -22.37
C LEU A 321 -19.28 0.95 -22.72
N LEU A 322 -19.63 1.12 -24.00
CA LEU A 322 -20.65 2.07 -24.41
C LEU A 322 -22.03 1.74 -23.80
N ARG A 323 -22.40 0.46 -23.74
CA ARG A 323 -23.65 0.03 -23.08
C ARG A 323 -23.61 0.31 -21.58
N ASP A 324 -22.49 0.04 -20.93
CA ASP A 324 -22.32 0.28 -19.50
C ASP A 324 -22.41 1.78 -19.18
N VAL A 325 -21.79 2.64 -20.01
CA VAL A 325 -21.89 4.10 -19.92
C VAL A 325 -23.34 4.56 -20.08
N MET A 326 -24.07 4.04 -21.07
CA MET A 326 -25.48 4.39 -21.27
C MET A 326 -26.37 3.95 -20.09
N ALA A 327 -26.09 2.79 -19.50
CA ALA A 327 -26.81 2.33 -18.32
C ALA A 327 -26.56 3.25 -17.11
N MET A 328 -25.32 3.70 -16.93
CA MET A 328 -24.93 4.68 -15.90
C MET A 328 -25.55 6.06 -16.14
N GLU A 329 -25.60 6.54 -17.38
CA GLU A 329 -26.28 7.79 -17.77
C GLU A 329 -27.76 7.78 -17.38
N CYS A 330 -28.44 6.66 -17.62
CA CYS A 330 -29.83 6.46 -17.20
C CYS A 330 -29.98 6.46 -15.67
N ARG A 331 -29.08 5.80 -14.93
CA ARG A 331 -29.13 5.74 -13.46
C ARG A 331 -28.89 7.10 -12.82
N LEU A 332 -27.99 7.90 -13.38
CA LEU A 332 -27.63 9.23 -12.88
C LEU A 332 -28.51 10.36 -13.42
N GLY A 333 -29.43 10.08 -14.34
CA GLY A 333 -30.29 11.09 -14.97
C GLY A 333 -29.54 12.07 -15.87
N ILE A 334 -28.41 11.64 -16.44
CA ILE A 334 -27.55 12.47 -17.30
C ILE A 334 -28.15 12.53 -18.70
N THR A 335 -28.52 13.73 -19.14
CA THR A 335 -29.12 13.95 -20.48
C THR A 335 -28.08 14.19 -21.58
N GLN A 336 -26.87 14.61 -21.21
CA GLN A 336 -25.76 14.87 -22.12
C GLN A 336 -24.49 14.26 -21.55
N ARG A 337 -23.84 13.40 -22.33
CA ARG A 337 -22.57 12.75 -21.96
C ARG A 337 -21.52 13.80 -21.63
N TRP A 338 -20.80 13.58 -20.53
CA TRP A 338 -19.72 14.47 -20.12
C TRP A 338 -18.53 14.36 -21.06
N ILE A 339 -18.03 15.51 -21.51
CA ILE A 339 -16.82 15.61 -22.34
C ILE A 339 -15.69 16.20 -21.47
N PRO A 340 -14.42 15.78 -21.67
CA PRO A 340 -13.29 16.41 -20.98
C PRO A 340 -13.29 17.93 -21.19
N GLY A 341 -13.47 18.68 -20.10
CA GLY A 341 -13.48 20.15 -20.12
C GLY A 341 -14.82 20.80 -19.75
N ASP A 342 -15.93 20.05 -19.75
CA ASP A 342 -17.24 20.55 -19.33
C ASP A 342 -17.25 20.92 -17.84
N SER A 343 -17.97 21.99 -17.47
CA SER A 343 -18.13 22.41 -16.07
C SER A 343 -18.82 21.36 -15.19
N GLN A 344 -19.57 20.44 -15.80
CA GLN A 344 -20.21 19.29 -15.15
C GLN A 344 -19.30 18.05 -15.08
N SER A 345 -18.18 18.02 -15.82
CA SER A 345 -17.20 16.94 -15.71
C SER A 345 -16.47 17.08 -14.37
N LEU A 346 -16.51 16.03 -13.54
CA LEU A 346 -15.86 15.98 -12.22
C LEU A 346 -14.34 16.23 -12.24
N ASP A 347 -13.69 16.39 -13.39
CA ASP A 347 -12.26 16.72 -13.50
C ASP A 347 -11.90 18.07 -12.83
N ARG A 348 -12.92 18.91 -12.54
CA ARG A 348 -12.82 20.14 -11.73
C ARG A 348 -13.26 20.00 -10.28
N SER A 349 -13.82 18.86 -9.86
CA SER A 349 -14.21 18.61 -8.47
C SER A 349 -12.99 18.23 -7.63
N PRO A 350 -12.74 18.89 -6.48
CA PRO A 350 -11.66 18.53 -5.56
C PRO A 350 -11.68 17.05 -5.16
N ASN A 351 -12.87 16.47 -4.99
CA ASN A 351 -13.05 15.09 -4.54
C ASN A 351 -12.61 14.05 -5.60
N PHE A 352 -12.81 14.34 -6.90
CA PHE A 352 -12.38 13.45 -7.98
C PHE A 352 -10.85 13.45 -8.15
N ARG A 353 -10.20 14.62 -7.96
CA ARG A 353 -8.72 14.72 -7.98
C ARG A 353 -8.10 14.00 -6.79
N LEU A 354 -8.71 14.11 -5.60
CA LEU A 354 -8.31 13.36 -4.41
C LEU A 354 -8.45 11.85 -4.63
N HIS A 355 -9.58 11.37 -5.15
CA HIS A 355 -9.78 9.95 -5.44
C HIS A 355 -8.80 9.42 -6.51
N LYS A 356 -8.60 10.14 -7.62
CA LYS A 356 -7.57 9.79 -8.61
C LYS A 356 -6.16 9.82 -8.02
N SER A 357 -5.84 10.77 -7.16
CA SER A 357 -4.50 10.83 -6.54
C SER A 357 -4.26 9.62 -5.64
N GLN A 358 -5.26 9.20 -4.85
CA GLN A 358 -5.17 8.01 -4.00
C GLN A 358 -5.12 6.73 -4.84
N VAL A 359 -6.07 6.50 -5.75
CA VAL A 359 -6.14 5.27 -6.57
C VAL A 359 -4.94 5.13 -7.52
N LYS A 360 -4.44 6.22 -8.10
CA LYS A 360 -3.26 6.22 -8.97
C LYS A 360 -1.96 6.06 -8.17
N PHE A 361 -1.93 6.46 -6.90
CA PHE A 361 -0.82 6.16 -6.00
C PHE A 361 -0.83 4.67 -5.63
N TYR A 362 -1.96 4.11 -5.18
CA TYR A 362 -2.10 2.67 -4.88
C TYR A 362 -1.74 1.76 -6.07
N LYS A 363 -2.18 2.09 -7.29
CA LYS A 363 -1.85 1.30 -8.49
C LYS A 363 -0.37 1.45 -8.92
N ASN A 364 0.25 2.63 -8.74
CA ASN A 364 1.66 2.83 -9.09
C ASN A 364 2.62 2.27 -8.03
N SER A 365 2.24 2.24 -6.75
CA SER A 365 3.02 1.61 -5.69
C SER A 365 3.16 0.09 -5.89
N LEU A 366 2.18 -0.56 -6.52
CA LEU A 366 2.22 -1.98 -6.86
C LEU A 366 3.03 -2.32 -8.13
N THR A 367 3.36 -1.33 -8.98
CA THR A 367 4.04 -1.57 -10.27
C THR A 367 5.41 -0.93 -10.42
N LYS A 368 5.85 -0.04 -9.51
CA LYS A 368 7.14 0.66 -9.66
C LYS A 368 8.34 0.05 -8.94
N TYR A 369 8.17 -1.01 -8.16
CA TYR A 369 9.29 -1.63 -7.44
C TYR A 369 9.23 -3.17 -7.49
N THR A 370 9.13 -3.72 -8.69
CA THR A 370 9.87 -4.96 -8.98
C THR A 370 11.31 -4.57 -9.25
N PHE A 371 12.16 -4.78 -8.24
CA PHE A 371 13.56 -5.12 -8.46
C PHE A 371 13.74 -6.60 -8.14
#